data_AF-A0A0B1RVJ8-F1
#
_entry.id   AF-A0A0B1RVJ8-F1
#
_cell.length_a   1.000
_cell.length_b   1.000
_cell.length_c   1.000
_cell.angle_alpha   90.00
_cell.angle_beta   90.00
_cell.angle_gamma   90.00
#
_symmetry.space_group_name_H-M   'P 1'
#
loop_
_entity.id
_entity.type
_entity.pdbx_description
1 polymer ?
#
loop_
_entity_poly.entity_id
_entity_poly.type
_entity_poly.pdbx_seq_one_letter_code
_entity_poly.pdbx_strand_id
1 'polypeptide(L)'
;MESFYKELDDEQRAKAAIGEYDFDHPSAFDFEKMTHTISLLEQGEAVNIPKYDFMTGSRKGIMHLEPADVIIVEGILIFYDPLLRNKFAMKLFVDADADIRLARRVRCDTVERKRPLSVVLAQYTNKLDE
;
A
#
# COMPACT_ATOMS: atom_id res chain seq x y z
N MET A 1 -4.92 -2.40 0.51
CA MET A 1 -4.40 -1.27 -0.32
C MET A 1 -3.36 -1.72 -1.35
N GLU A 2 -2.59 -2.78 -1.08
CA GLU A 2 -1.45 -3.22 -1.90
C GLU A 2 -1.78 -3.44 -3.39
N SER A 3 -2.92 -4.03 -3.73
CA SER A 3 -3.37 -4.20 -5.12
C SER A 3 -3.49 -2.89 -5.92
N PHE A 4 -3.49 -1.73 -5.26
CA PHE A 4 -3.65 -0.42 -5.88
C PHE A 4 -2.34 0.36 -6.01
N TYR A 5 -1.17 -0.23 -5.75
CA TYR A 5 0.09 0.36 -6.22
C TYR A 5 0.05 0.59 -7.73
N LYS A 6 0.59 1.71 -8.19
CA LYS A 6 0.79 1.98 -9.62
C LYS A 6 1.89 1.07 -10.17
N GLU A 7 1.80 0.76 -11.45
CA GLU A 7 2.92 0.10 -12.12
C GLU A 7 4.08 1.08 -12.22
N LEU A 8 5.28 0.57 -11.94
CA LEU A 8 6.48 1.36 -12.01
C LEU A 8 6.96 1.46 -13.46
N ASP A 9 7.30 2.68 -13.88
CA ASP A 9 8.07 2.88 -15.11
C ASP A 9 9.53 2.42 -14.95
N ASP A 10 10.32 2.51 -16.02
CA ASP A 10 11.71 2.04 -15.99
C ASP A 10 12.60 2.82 -15.01
N GLU A 11 12.38 4.13 -14.86
CA GLU A 11 13.13 4.97 -13.92
C GLU A 11 12.77 4.62 -12.47
N GLN A 12 11.47 4.48 -12.20
CA GLN A 12 10.96 4.09 -10.90
C GLN A 12 11.40 2.68 -10.51
N ARG A 13 11.44 1.74 -11.45
CA ARG A 13 11.99 0.39 -11.22
C ARG A 13 13.47 0.43 -10.87
N ALA A 14 14.26 1.26 -11.56
CA ALA A 14 15.67 1.45 -11.23
C ALA A 14 15.85 2.01 -9.81
N LYS A 15 15.06 3.03 -9.43
CA LYS A 15 15.05 3.58 -8.05
C LYS A 15 14.60 2.55 -7.02
N ALA A 16 13.57 1.75 -7.32
CA ALA A 16 13.08 0.71 -6.42
C ALA A 16 14.15 -0.38 -6.18
N ALA A 17 14.89 -0.77 -7.22
CA ALA A 17 15.95 -1.77 -7.13
C ALA A 17 17.09 -1.37 -6.18
N ILE A 18 17.39 -0.06 -6.07
CA ILE A 18 18.38 0.49 -5.14
C ILE A 18 17.77 0.99 -3.83
N GLY A 19 16.46 0.85 -3.64
CA GLY A 19 15.76 1.23 -2.41
C GLY A 19 15.44 2.73 -2.28
N GLU A 20 15.52 3.49 -3.36
CA GLU A 20 15.26 4.94 -3.40
C GLU A 20 13.83 5.30 -3.83
N TYR A 21 13.02 4.33 -4.27
CA TYR A 21 11.61 4.58 -4.55
C TYR A 21 10.78 4.54 -3.26
N ASP A 22 10.00 5.60 -3.01
CA ASP A 22 9.14 5.68 -1.85
C ASP A 22 7.75 5.05 -2.11
N PHE A 23 7.58 3.81 -1.67
CA PHE A 23 6.29 3.12 -1.70
C PHE A 23 5.30 3.60 -0.62
N ASP A 24 5.75 4.32 0.40
CA ASP A 24 4.85 4.88 1.42
C ASP A 24 4.36 6.29 1.05
N HIS A 25 4.75 6.85 -0.12
CA HIS A 25 4.26 8.14 -0.58
C HIS A 25 2.89 8.00 -1.28
N PRO A 26 1.93 8.91 -1.08
CA PRO A 26 0.60 8.83 -1.71
C PRO A 26 0.62 8.68 -3.24
N SER A 27 1.63 9.25 -3.92
CA SER A 27 1.74 9.15 -5.39
C SER A 27 1.93 7.72 -5.90
N ALA A 28 2.43 6.80 -5.05
CA ALA A 28 2.63 5.40 -5.39
C ALA A 28 1.30 4.64 -5.55
N PHE A 29 0.18 5.19 -5.06
CA PHE A 29 -1.12 4.55 -5.05
C PHE A 29 -2.08 5.14 -6.10
N ASP A 30 -2.97 4.29 -6.58
CA ASP A 30 -4.06 4.58 -7.49
C ASP A 30 -5.37 4.72 -6.71
N PHE A 31 -5.51 5.84 -5.99
CA PHE A 31 -6.67 6.13 -5.14
C PHE A 31 -7.98 6.21 -5.91
N GLU A 32 -7.95 6.70 -7.16
CA GLU A 32 -9.12 6.75 -8.03
C GLU A 32 -9.65 5.35 -8.32
N LYS A 33 -8.77 4.44 -8.76
CA LYS A 33 -9.14 3.03 -8.99
C LYS A 33 -9.62 2.35 -7.72
N MET A 34 -9.01 2.64 -6.58
CA MET A 34 -9.42 2.10 -5.28
C MET A 34 -10.83 2.57 -4.89
N THR A 35 -11.09 3.88 -5.02
CA THR A 35 -12.39 4.50 -4.72
C THR A 35 -13.48 3.97 -5.65
N HIS A 36 -13.17 3.83 -6.93
CA HIS A 36 -14.08 3.24 -7.91
C HIS A 36 -14.40 1.77 -7.56
N THR A 37 -13.38 0.98 -7.26
CA THR A 37 -13.55 -0.44 -6.87
C THR A 37 -14.48 -0.60 -5.66
N ILE A 38 -14.26 0.21 -4.63
CA ILE A 38 -15.12 0.18 -3.43
C ILE A 38 -16.55 0.60 -3.77
N SER A 39 -16.73 1.58 -4.66
CA SER A 39 -18.06 2.01 -5.10
C SER A 39 -18.84 0.89 -5.81
N LEU A 40 -18.17 0.08 -6.62
CA LEU A 40 -18.79 -1.07 -7.29
C LEU A 40 -19.21 -2.14 -6.28
N LEU A 41 -18.34 -2.46 -5.32
CA LEU A 41 -18.65 -3.40 -4.25
C LEU A 41 -19.83 -2.90 -3.37
N GLU A 42 -19.88 -1.61 -3.07
CA GLU A 42 -21.01 -0.96 -2.37
C GLU A 42 -22.34 -1.08 -3.14
N GLN A 43 -22.27 -1.18 -4.48
CA GLN A 43 -23.44 -1.35 -5.36
C GLN A 43 -23.85 -2.82 -5.53
N GLY A 44 -23.15 -3.76 -4.87
CA GLY A 44 -23.39 -5.19 -5.02
C GLY A 44 -22.79 -5.78 -6.29
N GLU A 45 -21.82 -5.09 -6.91
CA GLU A 45 -21.14 -5.58 -8.10
C GLU A 45 -19.83 -6.27 -7.75
N ALA A 46 -19.60 -7.45 -8.32
CA ALA A 46 -18.33 -8.16 -8.20
C ALA A 46 -17.24 -7.46 -9.04
N VAL A 47 -16.02 -7.43 -8.54
CA VAL A 47 -14.90 -6.69 -9.15
C VAL A 47 -13.68 -7.57 -9.34
N ASN A 48 -12.91 -7.25 -10.38
CA ASN A 48 -11.61 -7.85 -10.64
C ASN A 48 -10.52 -6.81 -10.38
N ILE A 49 -9.71 -7.04 -9.35
CA ILE A 49 -8.57 -6.18 -9.02
C ILE A 49 -7.25 -6.87 -9.40
N PRO A 50 -6.24 -6.12 -9.82
CA PRO A 50 -4.93 -6.70 -10.07
C PRO A 50 -4.28 -7.20 -8.77
N LYS A 51 -3.44 -8.23 -8.87
CA LYS A 51 -2.49 -8.56 -7.80
C LYS A 51 -1.19 -7.80 -8.06
N TYR A 52 -0.69 -7.07 -7.06
CA TYR A 52 0.57 -6.36 -7.19
C TYR A 52 1.74 -7.26 -6.83
N ASP A 53 2.74 -7.34 -7.70
CA ASP A 53 3.97 -8.09 -7.48
C ASP A 53 5.09 -7.13 -7.09
N PHE A 54 5.41 -7.09 -5.80
CA PHE A 54 6.47 -6.25 -5.23
C PHE A 54 7.87 -6.59 -5.75
N MET A 55 8.11 -7.81 -6.23
CA MET A 55 9.42 -8.19 -6.77
C MET A 55 9.67 -7.56 -8.14
N THR A 56 8.60 -7.36 -8.91
CA THR A 56 8.71 -6.82 -10.28
C THR A 56 8.16 -5.41 -10.43
N GLY A 57 7.54 -4.86 -9.39
CA GLY A 57 6.93 -3.53 -9.39
C GLY A 57 5.76 -3.40 -10.37
N SER A 58 5.05 -4.50 -10.64
CA SER A 58 4.04 -4.57 -11.69
C SER A 58 2.75 -5.27 -11.23
N ARG A 59 1.66 -5.05 -11.94
CA ARG A 59 0.36 -5.67 -11.66
C ARG A 59 0.27 -6.98 -12.45
N LYS A 60 0.40 -8.13 -11.76
CA LYS A 60 0.39 -9.46 -12.39
C LYS A 60 -0.72 -10.34 -11.84
N GLY A 61 -1.61 -10.76 -12.72
CA GLY A 61 -2.75 -11.59 -12.38
C GLY A 61 -3.89 -10.79 -11.76
N ILE A 62 -4.97 -11.50 -11.46
CA ILE A 62 -6.25 -10.92 -11.04
C ILE A 62 -6.68 -11.60 -9.74
N MET A 63 -7.30 -10.84 -8.87
CA MET A 63 -8.08 -11.29 -7.73
C MET A 63 -9.53 -10.88 -7.96
N HIS A 64 -10.41 -11.88 -7.92
CA HIS A 64 -11.85 -11.66 -7.97
C HIS A 64 -12.37 -11.39 -6.56
N LEU A 65 -13.18 -10.34 -6.40
CA LEU A 65 -13.83 -9.99 -5.15
C LEU A 65 -15.34 -9.93 -5.38
N GLU A 66 -16.06 -10.71 -4.60
CA GLU A 66 -17.51 -10.67 -4.53
C GLU A 66 -17.95 -9.53 -3.59
N PRO A 67 -19.13 -8.93 -3.81
CA PRO A 67 -19.72 -8.02 -2.85
C PRO A 67 -19.99 -8.74 -1.51
N ALA A 68 -19.88 -7.99 -0.41
CA ALA A 68 -20.09 -8.51 0.93
C ALA A 68 -20.77 -7.46 1.81
N ASP A 69 -21.52 -7.91 2.82
CA ASP A 69 -22.17 -7.03 3.80
C ASP A 69 -21.15 -6.17 4.57
N VAL A 70 -19.93 -6.69 4.75
CA VAL A 70 -18.83 -6.00 5.41
C VAL A 70 -17.57 -6.11 4.55
N ILE A 71 -17.04 -4.94 4.16
CA ILE A 71 -15.79 -4.82 3.42
C ILE A 71 -14.76 -4.19 4.33
N ILE A 72 -13.67 -4.92 4.60
CA ILE A 72 -12.54 -4.42 5.38
C ILE A 72 -11.49 -3.89 4.41
N VAL A 73 -11.18 -2.60 4.55
CA VAL A 73 -10.16 -1.94 3.75
C VAL A 73 -8.98 -1.59 4.66
N GLU A 74 -7.83 -2.21 4.40
CA GLU A 74 -6.60 -1.97 5.15
C GLU A 74 -5.49 -1.32 4.32
N GLY A 75 -4.62 -0.57 5.00
CA GLY A 75 -3.41 0.04 4.45
C GLY A 75 -2.94 1.25 5.25
N ILE A 76 -1.68 1.62 5.07
CA ILE A 76 -1.03 2.72 5.81
C ILE A 76 -1.56 4.12 5.46
N LEU A 77 -2.18 4.28 4.28
CA LEU A 77 -2.64 5.57 3.75
C LEU A 77 -4.11 5.55 3.30
N ILE A 78 -4.91 4.60 3.78
CA ILE A 78 -6.34 4.48 3.36
C ILE A 78 -7.16 5.73 3.67
N PHE A 79 -6.75 6.54 4.65
CA PHE A 79 -7.41 7.79 4.98
C PHE A 79 -6.76 9.00 4.29
N TYR A 80 -5.73 8.88 3.45
CA TYR A 80 -5.09 10.02 2.81
C TYR A 80 -6.06 10.77 1.89
N ASP A 81 -6.66 10.06 0.92
CA ASP A 81 -7.59 10.64 -0.05
C ASP A 81 -8.97 10.93 0.57
N PRO A 82 -9.50 12.16 0.46
CA PRO A 82 -10.80 12.51 1.04
C PRO A 82 -11.99 11.75 0.45
N LEU A 83 -11.98 11.44 -0.86
CA LEU A 83 -13.09 10.75 -1.52
C LEU A 83 -13.20 9.31 -1.00
N LEU A 84 -12.07 8.63 -0.90
CA LEU A 84 -11.97 7.30 -0.30
C LEU A 84 -12.36 7.34 1.18
N ARG A 85 -11.79 8.28 1.95
CA ARG A 85 -12.04 8.43 3.40
C ARG A 85 -13.53 8.64 3.70
N ASN A 86 -14.26 9.35 2.85
CA ASN A 86 -15.67 9.67 3.07
C ASN A 86 -16.62 8.49 2.82
N LYS A 87 -16.14 7.40 2.21
CA LYS A 87 -16.92 6.16 2.02
C LYS A 87 -16.98 5.29 3.26
N PHE A 88 -15.96 5.35 4.12
CA PHE A 88 -15.89 4.44 5.26
C PHE A 88 -16.91 4.77 6.35
N ALA A 89 -17.80 3.82 6.62
CA ALA A 89 -18.75 3.88 7.74
C ALA A 89 -18.07 3.82 9.11
N MET A 90 -16.95 3.08 9.22
CA MET A 90 -16.13 2.97 10.41
C MET A 90 -14.66 3.17 10.05
N LYS A 91 -13.92 3.90 10.90
CA LYS A 91 -12.51 4.21 10.72
C LYS A 91 -11.75 3.75 11.95
N LEU A 92 -10.80 2.83 11.76
CA LEU A 92 -9.93 2.34 12.81
C LEU A 92 -8.50 2.77 12.49
N PHE A 93 -7.83 3.36 13.47
CA PHE A 93 -6.42 3.69 13.39
C PHE A 93 -5.69 2.95 14.50
N VAL A 94 -4.62 2.25 14.13
CA VAL A 94 -3.77 1.53 15.09
C VAL A 94 -2.54 2.39 15.35
N ASP A 95 -2.47 2.96 16.54
CA ASP A 95 -1.30 3.69 16.99
C ASP A 95 -0.35 2.77 17.78
N ALA A 96 0.95 2.95 17.57
CA ALA A 96 2.00 2.20 18.25
C ALA A 96 3.28 3.04 18.34
N ASP A 97 4.01 2.85 19.43
CA ASP A 97 5.26 3.56 19.67
C ASP A 97 6.25 3.40 18.51
N ALA A 98 7.06 4.44 18.28
CA ALA A 98 7.95 4.51 17.13
C ALA A 98 8.97 3.35 17.10
N ASP A 99 9.49 2.96 18.26
CA ASP A 99 10.40 1.84 18.44
C ASP A 99 9.73 0.49 18.13
N ILE A 100 8.49 0.27 18.55
CA ILE A 100 7.70 -0.92 18.20
C ILE A 100 7.49 -0.99 16.68
N ARG A 101 7.11 0.14 16.06
CA ARG A 101 6.91 0.21 14.60
C ARG A 101 8.21 -0.08 13.84
N LEU A 102 9.32 0.53 14.27
CA LEU A 102 10.65 0.30 13.68
C LEU A 102 11.07 -1.16 13.83
N ALA A 103 10.95 -1.74 15.03
CA ALA A 103 11.32 -3.14 15.29
C ALA A 103 10.51 -4.11 14.41
N ARG A 104 9.20 -3.87 14.25
CA ARG A 104 8.34 -4.65 13.35
C ARG A 104 8.77 -4.52 11.89
N ARG A 105 9.05 -3.29 11.43
CA ARG A 105 9.50 -3.03 10.05
C ARG A 105 10.85 -3.67 9.76
N VAL A 106 11.83 -3.51 10.65
CA VAL A 106 13.15 -4.15 10.53
C VAL A 106 12.99 -5.66 10.41
N ARG A 107 12.21 -6.29 11.31
CA ARG A 107 12.01 -7.74 11.26
C ARG A 107 11.37 -8.19 9.94
N CYS A 108 10.27 -7.56 9.52
CA CYS A 108 9.56 -7.93 8.28
C CYS A 108 10.44 -7.69 7.04
N ASP A 109 11.02 -6.49 6.88
CA ASP A 109 11.77 -6.14 5.68
C ASP A 109 13.10 -6.92 5.56
N THR A 110 13.77 -7.23 6.68
CA THR A 110 15.02 -8.00 6.63
C THR A 110 14.79 -9.51 6.50
N VAL A 111 13.80 -10.07 7.18
CA VAL A 111 13.55 -11.52 7.18
C VAL A 111 12.72 -11.95 5.98
N GLU A 112 11.59 -11.27 5.73
CA GLU A 112 10.62 -11.69 4.71
C GLU A 112 10.99 -11.12 3.33
N ARG A 113 11.40 -9.84 3.28
CA ARG A 113 11.73 -9.14 2.02
C ARG A 113 13.23 -9.14 1.68
N LYS A 114 14.08 -9.71 2.55
CA LYS A 114 15.55 -9.82 2.40
C LYS A 114 16.24 -8.49 2.09
N ARG A 115 15.69 -7.38 2.58
CA ARG A 115 16.27 -6.04 2.38
C ARG A 115 17.43 -5.81 3.35
N PRO A 116 18.54 -5.17 2.93
CA PRO A 116 19.63 -4.84 3.83
C PRO A 116 19.16 -3.90 4.95
N LEU A 117 19.58 -4.17 6.19
CA LEU A 117 19.20 -3.37 7.35
C LEU A 117 19.54 -1.88 7.18
N SER A 118 20.69 -1.57 6.57
CA SER A 118 21.10 -0.18 6.29
C SER A 118 20.09 0.58 5.44
N VAL A 119 19.50 -0.07 4.42
CA VAL A 119 18.48 0.53 3.55
C VAL A 119 17.18 0.75 4.33
N VAL A 120 16.78 -0.22 5.16
CA VAL A 120 15.56 -0.11 5.97
C VAL A 120 15.68 1.06 6.97
N LEU A 121 16.83 1.19 7.62
CA LEU A 121 17.08 2.28 8.57
C LEU A 121 17.14 3.63 7.86
N ALA A 122 17.86 3.75 6.74
CA ALA A 122 17.93 4.98 5.95
C ALA A 122 16.54 5.45 5.49
N GLN A 123 15.69 4.53 5.02
CA GLN A 123 14.30 4.85 4.65
C GLN A 123 13.45 5.30 5.83
N TYR A 124 13.67 4.75 7.03
CA TYR A 124 12.92 5.14 8.21
C TYR A 124 13.34 6.52 8.73
N THR A 125 14.64 6.81 8.73
CA THR A 125 15.18 8.07 9.26
C THR A 125 15.01 9.24 8.32
N ASN A 126 15.19 9.05 7.01
CA ASN A 126 15.08 10.15 6.03
C ASN A 126 13.66 10.72 5.91
N LYS A 127 12.65 10.00 6.42
CA LYS A 127 11.25 10.43 6.43
C LYS A 127 10.84 11.21 7.68
N LEU A 128 11.76 11.41 8.63
CA LEU A 128 11.49 12.20 9.83
C LEU A 128 11.70 13.70 9.62
N ASP A 129 12.23 14.10 8.46
CA ASP A 129 12.60 15.48 8.13
C ASP A 129 11.63 16.19 7.15
N GLU A 130 10.48 15.57 6.82
CA GLU A 130 9.40 16.17 6.00
C GLU A 130 8.09 16.39 6.78
#